data_AF-A0A8J6RBW5-F1
#
_entry.id   AF-A0A8J6RBW5-F1
#
_cell.length_a   1.000
_cell.length_b   1.000
_cell.length_c   1.000
_cell.angle_alpha   90.00
_cell.angle_beta   90.00
_cell.angle_gamma   90.00
#
_symmetry.space_group_name_H-M   'P 1'
#
loop_
_entity.id
_entity.type
_entity.pdbx_description
1 polymer ?
#
loop_
_entity_poly.entity_id
_entity_poly.type
_entity_poly.pdbx_seq_one_letter_code
_entity_poly.pdbx_strand_id
1 'polypeptide(L)'
;MTLPTDLSTRLQTAITLAKEVQQHPEAHQAFQEVVGELKTESPIAAELLGQLWQEYIGTQRSSQFWEQLSDVEKNLSDRLSQSHIQLKQNYLRLIQEQ
;
A
#
# COMPACT_ATOMS: atom_id res chain seq x y z
N MET A 1 37.56 -7.48 3.45
CA MET A 1 36.86 -6.18 3.63
C MET A 1 36.11 -5.91 2.33
N THR A 2 34.89 -6.46 2.21
CA THR A 2 34.08 -6.51 0.96
C THR A 2 32.65 -6.01 1.23
N LEU A 3 32.53 -4.98 2.06
CA LEU A 3 31.26 -4.56 2.69
C LEU A 3 30.33 -3.64 1.86
N PRO A 4 30.76 -2.82 0.87
CA PRO A 4 29.83 -1.83 0.29
C PRO A 4 28.85 -2.41 -0.75
N THR A 5 29.18 -3.54 -1.38
CA THR A 5 28.37 -4.10 -2.48
C THR A 5 27.21 -4.97 -1.97
N ASP A 6 27.35 -5.59 -0.79
CA ASP A 6 26.34 -6.48 -0.20
C ASP A 6 25.17 -5.70 0.43
N LEU A 7 25.47 -4.65 1.22
CA LEU A 7 24.43 -3.82 1.83
C LEU A 7 23.58 -3.09 0.77
N SER A 8 24.21 -2.61 -0.30
CA SER A 8 23.49 -1.94 -1.39
C SER A 8 22.55 -2.90 -2.14
N THR A 9 22.99 -4.13 -2.42
CA THR A 9 22.14 -5.13 -3.10
C THR A 9 21.02 -5.66 -2.21
N ARG A 10 21.27 -5.83 -0.90
CA ARG A 10 20.23 -6.18 0.08
C ARG A 10 19.22 -5.06 0.28
N LEU A 11 19.66 -3.80 0.33
CA LEU A 11 18.75 -2.65 0.35
C LEU A 11 17.91 -2.58 -0.93
N GLN A 12 18.51 -2.82 -2.10
CA GLN A 12 17.79 -2.86 -3.37
C GLN A 12 16.73 -3.99 -3.41
N THR A 13 17.01 -5.11 -2.74
CA THR A 13 16.05 -6.21 -2.58
C THR A 13 14.87 -5.77 -1.71
N ALA A 14 15.13 -5.15 -0.56
CA ALA A 14 14.08 -4.60 0.31
C ALA A 14 13.21 -3.57 -0.43
N ILE A 15 13.81 -2.66 -1.20
CA ILE A 15 13.10 -1.67 -2.02
C ILE A 15 12.25 -2.35 -3.09
N THR A 16 12.75 -3.42 -3.72
CA THR A 16 12.00 -4.15 -4.75
C THR A 16 10.77 -4.83 -4.15
N LEU A 17 10.92 -5.50 -3.00
CA LEU A 17 9.81 -6.12 -2.28
C LEU A 17 8.77 -5.07 -1.85
N ALA A 18 9.20 -3.90 -1.40
CA ALA A 18 8.33 -2.82 -0.97
C ALA A 18 7.48 -2.17 -2.09
N LYS A 19 7.73 -2.49 -3.36
CA LYS A 19 6.83 -2.07 -4.46
C LYS A 19 5.49 -2.79 -4.41
N GLU A 20 5.47 -4.00 -3.88
CA GLU A 20 4.28 -4.82 -3.73
C GLU A 20 3.79 -4.71 -2.28
N VAL A 21 2.61 -4.12 -2.06
CA VAL A 21 2.10 -3.92 -0.69
C VAL A 21 1.90 -5.24 0.06
N GLN A 22 1.57 -6.31 -0.67
CA GLN A 22 1.45 -7.66 -0.12
C GLN A 22 2.77 -8.18 0.45
N GLN A 23 3.91 -7.69 -0.07
CA GLN A 23 5.26 -8.06 0.34
C GLN A 23 5.89 -7.05 1.32
N HIS A 24 5.12 -6.08 1.82
CA HIS A 24 5.62 -5.13 2.83
C HIS A 24 6.18 -5.80 4.09
N PRO A 25 5.60 -6.90 4.62
CA PRO A 25 6.19 -7.62 5.75
C PRO A 25 7.60 -8.14 5.43
N GLU A 26 7.78 -8.82 4.29
CA GLU A 26 9.10 -9.32 3.85
C GLU A 26 10.06 -8.17 3.55
N ALA A 27 9.59 -7.10 2.93
CA ALA A 27 10.39 -5.91 2.65
C ALA A 27 10.90 -5.26 3.94
N HIS A 28 10.04 -5.16 4.96
CA HIS A 28 10.42 -4.59 6.25
C HIS A 28 11.44 -5.47 6.96
N GLN A 29 11.30 -6.79 6.90
CA GLN A 29 12.26 -7.73 7.46
C GLN A 29 13.64 -7.59 6.78
N ALA A 30 13.67 -7.62 5.44
CA ALA A 30 14.92 -7.43 4.68
C ALA A 30 15.58 -6.08 4.98
N PHE A 31 14.79 -5.01 5.14
CA PHE A 31 15.29 -3.70 5.53
C PHE A 31 15.85 -3.69 6.96
N GLN A 32 15.19 -4.34 7.93
CA GLN A 32 15.67 -4.40 9.31
C GLN A 32 17.03 -5.11 9.41
N GLU A 33 17.28 -6.13 8.60
CA GLU A 33 18.58 -6.80 8.57
C GLU A 33 19.70 -5.86 8.06
N VAL A 34 19.41 -5.04 7.04
CA VAL A 34 20.34 -4.02 6.52
C VAL A 34 20.61 -2.94 7.56
N VAL A 35 19.57 -2.44 8.22
CA VAL A 35 19.70 -1.42 9.27
C VAL A 35 20.41 -1.97 10.50
N GLY A 36 20.16 -3.23 10.86
CA GLY A 36 20.81 -3.90 11.98
C GLY A 36 22.32 -3.95 11.82
N GLU A 37 22.78 -4.30 10.61
CA GLU A 37 24.20 -4.31 10.26
C GLU A 37 24.77 -2.88 10.16
N LEU A 38 24.09 -1.97 9.46
CA LEU A 38 24.51 -0.57 9.35
C LEU A 38 24.60 0.13 10.72
N LYS A 39 23.74 -0.23 11.68
CA LYS A 39 23.75 0.34 13.04
C LYS A 39 25.01 -0.02 13.81
N THR A 40 25.65 -1.16 13.50
CA THR A 40 26.93 -1.53 14.11
C THR A 40 28.09 -0.68 13.60
N GLU A 41 28.00 -0.18 12.36
CA GLU A 41 29.02 0.67 11.75
C GLU A 41 28.76 2.16 12.02
N SER A 42 27.51 2.60 11.89
CA SER A 42 27.09 3.99 12.06
C SER A 42 25.62 4.07 12.53
N PRO A 43 25.40 4.28 13.83
CA PRO A 43 24.06 4.44 14.40
C PRO A 43 23.26 5.59 13.77
N ILE A 44 23.94 6.71 13.45
CA ILE A 44 23.31 7.88 12.83
C ILE A 44 22.85 7.57 11.41
N ALA A 45 23.66 6.85 10.62
CA ALA A 45 23.26 6.47 9.26
C ALA A 45 22.08 5.50 9.27
N ALA A 46 22.05 4.55 10.21
CA ALA A 46 20.93 3.63 10.42
C ALA A 46 19.63 4.36 10.79
N GLU A 47 19.71 5.39 11.64
CA GLU A 47 18.55 6.20 12.03
C GLU A 47 17.99 7.02 10.86
N LEU A 48 18.86 7.72 10.12
CA LEU A 48 18.46 8.49 8.93
C LEU A 48 17.86 7.59 7.85
N LEU A 49 18.46 6.42 7.61
CA LEU A 49 17.94 5.45 6.65
C LEU A 49 16.56 4.91 7.09
N GLY A 50 16.37 4.69 8.39
CA GLY A 50 15.08 4.31 8.98
C GLY A 50 13.98 5.35 8.74
N GLN A 51 14.30 6.63 8.88
CA GLN A 51 13.35 7.72 8.59
C GLN A 51 12.95 7.72 7.11
N LEU A 52 13.93 7.62 6.19
CA LEU A 52 13.67 7.57 4.76
C LEU A 52 12.81 6.37 4.35
N TRP A 53 13.00 5.22 4.99
CA TRP A 53 12.21 4.03 4.74
C TRP A 53 10.75 4.18 5.14
N GLN A 54 10.46 4.81 6.29
CA GLN A 54 9.09 5.07 6.73
C GLN A 54 8.33 5.94 5.73
N GLU A 55 8.96 7.02 5.26
CA GLU A 55 8.38 7.90 4.25
C GLU A 55 8.13 7.15 2.93
N TYR A 56 9.10 6.34 2.48
CA TYR A 56 8.99 5.54 1.26
C TYR A 56 7.82 4.55 1.31
N ILE A 57 7.68 3.78 2.40
CA ILE A 57 6.56 2.85 2.57
C ILE A 57 5.22 3.59 2.65
N GLY A 58 5.19 4.75 3.31
CA GLY A 58 4.01 5.62 3.34
C GLY A 58 3.57 6.05 1.94
N THR A 59 4.52 6.32 1.03
CA THR A 59 4.21 6.67 -0.35
C THR A 59 3.67 5.48 -1.15
N GLN A 60 4.22 4.27 -0.96
CA GLN A 60 3.76 3.06 -1.67
C GLN A 60 2.34 2.65 -1.28
N ARG A 61 1.98 2.74 0.02
CA ARG A 61 0.62 2.45 0.49
C ARG A 61 -0.42 3.38 -0.14
N SER A 62 -0.05 4.61 -0.48
CA SER A 62 -0.98 5.58 -1.07
C SER A 62 -1.45 5.15 -2.47
N SER A 63 -0.60 4.54 -3.30
CA SER A 63 -0.98 4.13 -4.66
C SER A 63 -2.02 3.02 -4.68
N GLN A 64 -1.83 1.96 -3.88
CA GLN A 64 -2.83 0.89 -3.77
C GLN A 64 -4.06 1.32 -2.96
N PHE A 65 -3.91 2.23 -2.01
CA PHE A 65 -5.05 2.80 -1.29
C PHE A 65 -5.96 3.60 -2.24
N TRP A 66 -5.39 4.38 -3.18
CA TRP A 66 -6.18 5.10 -4.17
C TRP A 66 -6.93 4.16 -5.13
N GLU A 67 -6.30 3.05 -5.54
CA GLU A 67 -6.95 2.04 -6.37
C GLU A 67 -8.10 1.35 -5.63
N GLN A 68 -7.86 0.88 -4.39
CA GLN A 68 -8.90 0.28 -3.57
C GLN A 68 -10.03 1.26 -3.23
N LEU A 69 -9.70 2.54 -2.98
CA LEU A 69 -10.70 3.57 -2.74
C LEU A 69 -11.55 3.82 -3.99
N SER A 70 -10.94 3.87 -5.17
CA SER A 70 -11.66 4.02 -6.44
C SER A 70 -12.58 2.83 -6.72
N ASP A 71 -12.12 1.60 -6.45
CA ASP A 71 -12.94 0.39 -6.59
C ASP A 71 -14.12 0.37 -5.62
N VAL A 72 -13.91 0.78 -4.36
CA VAL A 72 -14.98 0.90 -3.36
C VAL A 72 -15.99 1.98 -3.78
N GLU A 73 -15.52 3.13 -4.26
CA GLU A 73 -16.38 4.22 -4.76
C GLU A 73 -17.24 3.75 -5.94
N LYS A 74 -16.63 3.05 -6.89
CA LYS A 74 -17.33 2.48 -8.05
C LYS A 74 -18.42 1.48 -7.62
N ASN A 75 -18.09 0.56 -6.71
CA ASN A 75 -19.04 -0.42 -6.20
C ASN A 75 -20.22 0.23 -5.47
N LEU A 76 -19.95 1.29 -4.70
CA LEU A 76 -20.96 2.03 -3.96
C LEU A 76 -21.90 2.79 -4.91
N SER A 77 -21.34 3.40 -5.96
CA SER A 77 -22.09 4.08 -7.02
C SER A 77 -23.02 3.12 -7.79
N ASP A 78 -22.51 1.94 -8.17
CA ASP A 78 -23.30 0.91 -8.86
C ASP A 78 -24.50 0.44 -8.01
N ARG A 79 -24.29 0.22 -6.71
CA ARG A 79 -25.36 -0.17 -5.78
C ARG A 79 -26.42 0.92 -5.63
N LEU A 80 -26.02 2.18 -5.52
CA LEU A 80 -26.94 3.32 -5.42
C LEU A 80 -27.78 3.48 -6.70
N SER A 81 -27.15 3.33 -7.86
CA SER A 81 -27.83 3.35 -9.16
C SER A 81 -28.86 2.23 -9.28
N GLN A 82 -28.49 1.00 -8.92
CA GLN A 82 -29.41 -0.14 -8.90
C GLN A 82 -30.58 0.05 -7.95
N SER A 83 -30.33 0.55 -6.73
CA SER A 83 -31.36 0.87 -5.75
C SER A 83 -32.34 1.92 -6.27
N HIS A 84 -31.85 3.00 -6.89
CA HIS A 84 -32.71 4.02 -7.48
C HIS A 84 -33.58 3.51 -8.63
N ILE A 85 -33.05 2.62 -9.47
CA ILE A 85 -33.82 1.99 -10.55
C ILE A 85 -34.92 1.08 -9.97
N GLN A 86 -34.58 0.26 -8.97
CA GLN A 86 -35.55 -0.61 -8.29
C GLN A 86 -36.65 0.20 -7.60
N LEU A 87 -36.30 1.30 -6.92
CA LEU A 87 -37.26 2.17 -6.26
C LEU A 87 -38.23 2.78 -7.28
N LYS A 88 -37.72 3.30 -8.41
CA LYS A 88 -38.55 3.83 -9.51
C LYS A 88 -39.48 2.77 -10.08
N GLN A 89 -38.99 1.56 -10.31
CA GLN A 89 -39.81 0.45 -10.82
C GLN A 89 -40.89 0.03 -9.81
N ASN A 90 -40.56 0.03 -8.52
CA ASN A 90 -41.52 -0.30 -7.46
C ASN A 90 -42.62 0.77 -7.33
N TYR A 91 -42.24 2.05 -7.35
CA TYR A 91 -43.20 3.16 -7.40
C TYR A 91 -44.10 3.12 -8.63
N LEU A 92 -43.56 2.82 -9.81
CA LEU A 92 -44.35 2.69 -11.04
C LEU A 92 -45.35 1.53 -10.97
N ARG A 93 -44.97 0.38 -10.39
CA ARG A 93 -45.92 -0.72 -10.15
C ARG A 93 -47.00 -0.33 -9.16
N LEU A 94 -46.63 0.28 -8.04
CA LEU A 94 -47.58 0.70 -7.00
C LEU A 94 -48.65 1.66 -7.54
N ILE A 95 -48.27 2.55 -8.47
CA ILE A 95 -49.19 3.49 -9.13
C ILE A 95 -50.08 2.78 -10.18
N GLN A 96 -49.59 1.72 -10.83
CA GLN A 96 -50.37 0.94 -11.81
C GLN A 96 -51.34 -0.06 -11.17
N GLU A 97 -51.10 -0.44 -9.90
CA GLU A 97 -51.97 -1.33 -9.11
C GLU A 97 -53.07 -0.58 -8.34
N GLN A 98 -53.09 0.76 -8.35
CA GLN A 98 -54.17 1.63 -7.85
C GLN A 98 -55.10 2.09 -8.99
#